data_AF-A0A943YR42-F1
#
_entry.id   AF-A0A943YR42-F1
#
_cell.length_a   1.000
_cell.length_b   1.000
_cell.length_c   1.000
_cell.angle_alpha   90.00
_cell.angle_beta   90.00
_cell.angle_gamma   90.00
#
_symmetry.space_group_name_H-M   'P 1'
#
loop_
_entity.id
_entity.type
_entity.pdbx_description
1 polymer ?
#
loop_
_entity_poly.entity_id
_entity_poly.type
_entity_poly.pdbx_seq_one_letter_code
_entity_poly.pdbx_strand_id
1 'polypeptide(L)'
;MDNTEIHYLTYDPEEIFQEMNLAYIQAGGDILYPGDEKEMLLRGVQAMIVQVFAGVDAALRMDTLRYAVGDYLDIYGEKRNCVRLAASAARGRVKIAFKADGITRTIAAGTALTADGERIYLLDEDVEKTGYEQEVEAGITCKETGAIGNGLPKGTQMQFVTPNVAAVSIVTTEEATGGQAQESDDAYRERIRTYGLASTTTGPQSQYESVAKNVSSEIIDARALNLGAGEVGVYLILAHESGAQAIVESVYNALNAQNVRPLTDHVTVAAAK
;
A
#
# COMPACT_ATOMS: atom_id res chain seq x y z
N MET A 1 -5.99 -32.37 3.59
CA MET A 1 -4.94 -31.57 2.94
C MET A 1 -5.56 -31.08 1.67
N ASP A 2 -5.96 -29.80 1.62
CA ASP A 2 -6.59 -29.24 0.42
C ASP A 2 -5.57 -29.27 -0.73
N ASN A 3 -5.91 -30.02 -1.76
CA ASN A 3 -5.02 -30.38 -2.88
C ASN A 3 -4.86 -29.23 -3.90
N THR A 4 -4.84 -27.98 -3.44
CA THR A 4 -4.79 -26.77 -4.27
C THR A 4 -3.49 -25.99 -4.15
N GLU A 5 -2.62 -26.37 -3.21
CA GLU A 5 -1.26 -25.84 -3.07
C GLU A 5 -0.30 -26.56 -4.03
N ILE A 6 0.43 -25.77 -4.84
CA ILE A 6 1.46 -26.29 -5.74
C ILE A 6 2.73 -26.47 -4.93
N HIS A 7 3.20 -27.70 -4.80
CA HIS A 7 4.54 -28.02 -4.28
C HIS A 7 5.50 -28.22 -5.44
N TYR A 8 6.66 -27.56 -5.38
CA TYR A 8 7.73 -27.69 -6.37
C TYR A 8 8.67 -28.84 -6.03
N LEU A 9 8.71 -29.24 -4.76
CA LEU A 9 9.47 -30.38 -4.29
C LEU A 9 8.55 -31.29 -3.47
N THR A 10 8.25 -32.46 -4.02
CA THR A 10 7.56 -33.54 -3.31
C THR A 10 8.59 -34.47 -2.69
N TYR A 11 8.45 -34.76 -1.40
CA TYR A 11 9.32 -35.69 -0.70
C TYR A 11 8.52 -36.49 0.32
N ASP A 12 8.83 -37.77 0.47
CA ASP A 12 8.33 -38.61 1.55
C ASP A 12 9.46 -38.79 2.58
N PRO A 13 9.27 -38.34 3.84
CA PRO A 13 10.23 -38.57 4.90
C PRO A 13 10.66 -40.04 5.01
N GLU A 14 9.75 -40.99 4.84
CA GLU A 14 10.08 -42.41 5.05
C GLU A 14 10.88 -42.99 3.88
N GLU A 15 10.65 -42.55 2.65
CA GLU A 15 11.50 -42.89 1.50
C GLU A 15 12.93 -42.37 1.69
N ILE A 16 13.07 -41.12 2.15
CA ILE A 16 14.40 -40.54 2.49
C ILE A 16 15.10 -41.39 3.54
N PHE A 17 14.38 -41.82 4.58
CA PHE A 17 14.95 -42.65 5.63
C PHE A 17 15.39 -44.03 5.11
N GLN A 18 14.59 -44.65 4.24
CA GLN A 18 14.96 -45.91 3.60
C GLN A 18 16.20 -45.77 2.73
N GLU A 19 16.31 -44.69 1.93
CA GLU A 19 17.50 -44.39 1.14
C GLU A 19 18.74 -44.18 2.02
N MET A 20 18.60 -43.46 3.14
CA MET A 20 19.68 -43.25 4.09
C MET A 20 20.16 -44.58 4.72
N ASN A 21 19.24 -45.46 5.09
CA ASN A 21 19.58 -46.79 5.60
C ASN A 21 20.28 -47.64 4.54
N LEU A 22 19.80 -47.63 3.30
CA LEU A 22 20.42 -48.35 2.19
C LEU A 22 21.84 -47.84 1.92
N ALA A 23 22.05 -46.52 1.91
CA ALA A 23 23.36 -45.91 1.74
C ALA A 23 24.32 -46.28 2.87
N TYR A 24 23.85 -46.33 4.12
CA TYR A 24 24.66 -46.76 5.26
C TYR A 24 25.10 -48.23 5.14
N ILE A 25 24.19 -49.13 4.76
CA ILE A 25 24.51 -50.55 4.56
C ILE A 25 25.50 -50.73 3.39
N GLN A 26 25.29 -50.01 2.28
CA GLN A 26 26.19 -50.05 1.12
C GLN A 26 27.60 -49.54 1.42
N ALA A 27 27.74 -48.60 2.37
CA ALA A 27 29.03 -48.13 2.87
C ALA A 27 29.75 -49.14 3.80
N GLY A 28 29.18 -50.32 4.03
CA GLY A 28 29.73 -51.38 4.89
C GLY A 28 29.23 -51.32 6.34
N GLY A 29 28.16 -50.56 6.61
CA GLY A 29 27.51 -50.52 7.90
C GLY A 29 26.64 -51.74 8.20
N ASP A 30 26.32 -51.94 9.48
CA ASP A 30 25.45 -53.03 9.95
C ASP A 30 23.97 -52.81 9.57
N ILE A 31 23.16 -53.87 9.67
CA ILE A 31 21.69 -53.72 9.60
C ILE A 31 21.22 -53.07 10.89
N LEU A 32 20.53 -51.94 10.78
CA LEU A 32 20.02 -51.16 11.91
C LEU A 32 18.60 -51.60 12.30
N TYR A 33 18.36 -51.74 13.59
CA TYR A 33 17.05 -52.03 14.17
C TYR A 33 16.45 -50.79 14.85
N PRO A 34 15.12 -50.73 15.02
CA PRO A 34 14.48 -49.63 15.73
C PRO A 34 15.01 -49.48 17.15
N GLY A 35 15.49 -48.28 17.50
CA GLY A 35 16.05 -47.98 18.83
C GLY A 35 17.57 -48.14 18.95
N ASP A 36 18.26 -48.54 17.88
CA ASP A 36 19.71 -48.47 17.81
C ASP A 36 20.18 -46.99 17.80
N GLU A 37 21.28 -46.68 18.50
CA GLU A 37 21.80 -45.30 18.59
C GLU A 37 22.07 -44.68 17.19
N LYS A 38 22.56 -45.50 16.26
CA LYS A 38 22.83 -45.10 14.87
C LYS A 38 21.54 -44.85 14.09
N GLU A 39 20.48 -45.60 14.36
CA GLU A 39 19.16 -45.40 13.76
C GLU A 39 18.57 -44.06 14.22
N MET A 40 18.62 -43.79 15.54
CA MET A 40 18.20 -42.52 16.11
C MET A 40 18.99 -41.33 15.54
N LEU A 41 20.29 -41.50 15.31
CA LEU A 41 21.12 -40.49 14.63
C LEU A 41 20.62 -40.23 13.20
N LEU A 42 20.39 -41.29 12.41
CA LEU A 42 19.87 -41.15 11.04
C LEU A 42 18.49 -40.50 11.01
N ARG A 43 17.62 -40.78 11.99
CA ARG A 43 16.34 -40.07 12.16
C ARG A 43 16.53 -38.58 12.44
N GLY A 44 17.52 -38.20 13.25
CA GLY A 44 17.88 -36.80 13.46
C GLY A 44 18.36 -36.11 12.19
N VAL A 45 19.19 -36.79 11.39
CA VAL A 45 19.65 -36.29 10.09
C VAL A 45 18.50 -36.20 9.08
N GLN A 46 17.61 -37.20 9.03
CA GLN A 46 16.39 -37.20 8.22
C GLN A 46 15.53 -35.98 8.52
N ALA A 47 15.31 -35.66 9.82
CA ALA A 47 14.53 -34.49 10.22
C ALA A 47 15.15 -33.18 9.70
N MET A 48 16.48 -33.04 9.73
CA MET A 48 17.16 -31.88 9.16
C MET A 48 17.01 -31.82 7.63
N ILE A 49 17.14 -32.94 6.92
CA ILE A 49 16.97 -33.00 5.45
C ILE A 49 15.54 -32.63 5.06
N VAL A 50 14.54 -33.18 5.76
CA VAL A 50 13.13 -32.85 5.58
C VAL A 50 12.88 -31.36 5.79
N GLN A 51 13.47 -30.76 6.82
CA GLN A 51 13.36 -29.33 7.06
C GLN A 51 14.00 -28.50 5.94
N VAL A 52 15.15 -28.93 5.41
CA VAL A 52 15.79 -28.27 4.26
C VAL A 52 14.91 -28.37 3.01
N PHE A 53 14.34 -29.53 2.72
CA PHE A 53 13.42 -29.72 1.60
C PHE A 53 12.16 -28.88 1.74
N ALA A 54 11.56 -28.81 2.93
CA ALA A 54 10.45 -27.91 3.22
C ALA A 54 10.83 -26.44 2.98
N GLY A 55 12.03 -26.02 3.41
CA GLY A 55 12.55 -24.68 3.21
C GLY A 55 12.79 -24.34 1.74
N VAL A 56 13.33 -25.28 0.96
CA VAL A 56 13.54 -25.12 -0.48
C VAL A 56 12.21 -25.03 -1.21
N ASP A 57 11.23 -25.89 -0.89
CA ASP A 57 9.88 -25.80 -1.48
C ASP A 57 9.22 -24.45 -1.18
N ALA A 58 9.33 -23.97 0.06
CA ALA A 58 8.82 -22.65 0.45
C ALA A 58 9.53 -21.52 -0.32
N ALA A 59 10.85 -21.58 -0.47
CA ALA A 59 11.62 -20.60 -1.23
C ALA A 59 11.23 -20.57 -2.71
N LEU A 60 11.07 -21.75 -3.33
CA LEU A 60 10.62 -21.86 -4.73
C LEU A 60 9.19 -21.34 -4.90
N ARG A 61 8.30 -21.58 -3.94
CA ARG A 61 6.95 -20.99 -3.94
C ARG A 61 7.01 -19.47 -3.83
N MET A 62 7.81 -18.92 -2.92
CA MET A 62 7.98 -17.47 -2.76
C MET A 62 8.54 -16.80 -4.02
N ASP A 63 9.28 -17.53 -4.87
CA ASP A 63 9.69 -17.06 -6.19
C ASP A 63 8.55 -17.07 -7.22
N THR A 64 7.30 -17.25 -6.82
CA THR A 64 6.17 -17.10 -7.74
C THR A 64 5.20 -16.04 -7.26
N LEU A 65 4.67 -15.24 -8.20
CA LEU A 65 3.71 -14.18 -7.89
C LEU A 65 2.49 -14.69 -7.10
N ARG A 66 2.11 -15.96 -7.28
CA ARG A 66 0.97 -16.57 -6.58
C ARG A 66 1.19 -16.72 -5.08
N TYR A 67 2.41 -17.03 -4.64
CA TYR A 67 2.74 -17.35 -3.24
C TYR A 67 3.74 -16.38 -2.61
N ALA A 68 4.31 -15.44 -3.37
CA ALA A 68 5.14 -14.37 -2.84
C ALA A 68 4.36 -13.52 -1.83
N VAL A 69 5.02 -13.15 -0.74
CA VAL A 69 4.49 -12.39 0.41
C VAL A 69 5.55 -11.37 0.85
N GLY A 70 5.12 -10.22 1.36
CA GLY A 70 5.99 -9.16 1.88
C GLY A 70 7.05 -8.69 0.86
N ASP A 71 8.30 -8.56 1.31
CA ASP A 71 9.41 -8.04 0.50
C ASP A 71 9.64 -8.82 -0.80
N TYR A 72 9.40 -10.14 -0.81
CA TYR A 72 9.52 -10.94 -2.04
C TYR A 72 8.47 -10.55 -3.08
N LEU A 73 7.25 -10.22 -2.63
CA LEU A 73 6.20 -9.72 -3.52
C LEU A 73 6.54 -8.31 -4.04
N ASP A 74 7.19 -7.49 -3.21
CA ASP A 74 7.64 -6.14 -3.58
C ASP A 74 8.72 -6.20 -4.66
N ILE A 75 9.72 -7.09 -4.51
CA ILE A 75 10.72 -7.33 -5.56
C ILE A 75 10.05 -7.75 -6.88
N TYR A 76 8.98 -8.56 -6.81
CA TYR A 76 8.21 -8.95 -7.98
C TYR A 76 7.50 -7.77 -8.65
N GLY A 77 6.90 -6.88 -7.85
CA GLY A 77 6.25 -5.68 -8.35
C GLY A 77 7.24 -4.66 -8.91
N GLU A 78 8.39 -4.46 -8.27
CA GLU A 78 9.49 -3.62 -8.76
C GLU A 78 9.98 -4.05 -10.15
N LYS A 79 10.20 -5.36 -10.36
CA LYS A 79 10.55 -5.91 -11.69
C LYS A 79 9.53 -5.58 -12.78
N ARG A 80 8.29 -5.30 -12.39
CA ARG A 80 7.17 -4.94 -13.27
C ARG A 80 6.81 -3.46 -13.19
N ASN A 81 7.62 -2.60 -12.57
CA ASN A 81 7.33 -1.17 -12.34
C ASN A 81 6.00 -0.91 -11.62
N CYS A 82 5.51 -1.87 -10.84
CA CYS A 82 4.32 -1.75 -10.01
C CYS A 82 4.76 -1.67 -8.55
N VAL A 83 4.95 -0.46 -8.02
CA VAL A 83 5.38 -0.24 -6.63
C VAL A 83 4.17 -0.27 -5.70
N ARG A 84 4.29 -0.93 -4.54
CA ARG A 84 3.24 -1.02 -3.53
C ARG A 84 2.78 0.37 -3.07
N LEU A 85 1.47 0.55 -2.90
CA LEU A 85 0.95 1.81 -2.36
C LEU A 85 1.29 1.89 -0.86
N ALA A 86 2.05 2.92 -0.49
CA ALA A 86 2.42 3.19 0.89
C ALA A 86 1.21 3.69 1.69
N ALA A 87 1.27 3.52 3.01
CA ALA A 87 0.24 4.08 3.89
C ALA A 87 0.22 5.61 3.79
N SER A 88 -0.97 6.19 3.64
CA SER A 88 -1.19 7.65 3.67
C SER A 88 -1.76 8.07 5.02
N ALA A 89 -1.41 9.27 5.47
CA ALA A 89 -2.00 9.88 6.65
C ALA A 89 -3.24 10.70 6.27
N ALA A 90 -4.20 10.76 7.18
CA ALA A 90 -5.39 11.59 7.01
C ALA A 90 -5.02 13.07 7.03
N ARG A 91 -5.62 13.85 6.12
CA ARG A 91 -5.43 15.30 6.01
C ARG A 91 -6.75 16.02 6.15
N GLY A 92 -6.71 17.17 6.81
CA GLY A 92 -7.85 18.06 6.95
C GLY A 92 -7.39 19.51 7.07
N ARG A 93 -8.32 20.41 7.37
CA ARG A 93 -8.00 21.82 7.62
C ARG A 93 -8.64 22.30 8.91
N VAL A 94 -7.93 23.19 9.58
CA VAL A 94 -8.39 23.86 10.79
C VAL A 94 -8.33 25.37 10.62
N LYS A 95 -9.25 26.04 11.27
CA LYS A 95 -9.24 27.48 11.46
C LYS A 95 -8.86 27.77 12.91
N ILE A 96 -7.82 28.59 13.09
CA ILE A 96 -7.32 29.02 14.38
C ILE A 96 -7.67 30.49 14.56
N ALA A 97 -8.43 30.80 15.61
CA ALA A 97 -8.72 32.17 16.02
C ALA A 97 -7.74 32.62 17.10
N PHE A 98 -7.08 33.75 16.87
CA PHE A 98 -6.17 34.39 17.81
C PHE A 98 -6.78 35.65 18.38
N LYS A 99 -6.58 35.88 19.68
CA LYS A 99 -6.87 37.18 20.31
C LYS A 99 -5.75 38.19 20.04
N ALA A 100 -6.11 39.46 20.08
CA ALA A 100 -5.13 40.54 20.09
C ALA A 100 -4.30 40.49 21.38
N ASP A 101 -2.99 40.26 21.24
CA ASP A 101 -2.02 40.32 22.35
C ASP A 101 -0.86 41.28 22.05
N GLY A 102 -0.82 41.90 20.86
CA GLY A 102 0.25 42.81 20.42
C GLY A 102 1.61 42.14 20.17
N ILE A 103 1.72 40.82 20.35
CA ILE A 103 2.95 40.05 20.17
C ILE A 103 2.84 39.21 18.91
N THR A 104 3.76 39.44 17.97
CA THR A 104 3.94 38.61 16.77
C THR A 104 4.66 37.31 17.14
N ARG A 105 4.14 36.16 16.70
CA ARG A 105 4.75 34.83 16.90
C ARG A 105 4.46 33.93 15.71
N THR A 106 5.43 33.10 15.34
CA THR A 106 5.20 32.05 14.34
C THR A 106 4.96 30.73 15.06
N ILE A 107 3.86 30.05 14.73
CA ILE A 107 3.63 28.66 15.11
C ILE A 107 4.24 27.83 13.99
N ALA A 108 5.30 27.09 14.29
CA ALA A 108 6.00 26.31 13.29
C ALA A 108 5.14 25.16 12.75
N ALA A 109 5.36 24.80 11.49
CA ALA A 109 4.94 23.53 10.92
C ALA A 109 5.41 22.38 11.82
N GLY A 110 4.60 21.34 11.94
CA GLY A 110 4.83 20.24 12.87
C GLY A 110 4.31 20.49 14.29
N THR A 111 3.68 21.63 14.58
CA THR A 111 3.03 21.82 15.89
C THR A 111 1.84 20.88 16.04
N ALA A 112 1.79 20.17 17.17
CA ALA A 112 0.79 19.14 17.44
C ALA A 112 -0.55 19.70 17.96
N LEU A 113 -1.63 19.24 17.35
CA LEU A 113 -3.03 19.52 17.62
C LEU A 113 -3.76 18.21 17.96
N THR A 114 -4.74 18.27 18.85
CA THR A 114 -5.58 17.13 19.20
C THR A 114 -7.01 17.57 19.52
N ALA A 115 -7.99 16.72 19.21
CA ALA A 115 -9.38 16.91 19.65
C ALA A 115 -9.64 16.15 20.95
N ASP A 116 -9.25 14.88 20.99
CA ASP A 116 -9.62 13.94 22.07
C ASP A 116 -8.45 13.50 22.96
N GLY A 117 -7.23 14.00 22.69
CA GLY A 117 -6.00 13.63 23.40
C GLY A 117 -5.31 12.36 22.88
N GLU A 118 -6.01 11.53 22.09
CA GLU A 118 -5.46 10.30 21.49
C GLU A 118 -4.93 10.54 20.07
N ARG A 119 -5.74 11.17 19.21
CA ARG A 119 -5.37 11.45 17.82
C ARG A 119 -4.57 12.75 17.74
N ILE A 120 -3.36 12.67 17.20
CA ILE A 120 -2.46 13.81 17.04
C ILE A 120 -2.39 14.19 15.57
N TYR A 121 -2.63 15.46 15.28
CA TYR A 121 -2.47 16.07 13.97
C TYR A 121 -1.38 17.13 14.03
N LEU A 122 -0.58 17.24 12.99
CA LEU A 122 0.52 18.20 12.88
C LEU A 122 0.15 19.27 11.87
N LEU A 123 0.51 20.53 12.13
CA LEU A 123 0.37 21.60 11.14
C LEU A 123 1.29 21.34 9.94
N ASP A 124 0.76 21.50 8.74
CA ASP A 124 1.52 21.31 7.49
C ASP A 124 2.42 22.52 7.18
N GLU A 125 2.04 23.71 7.66
CA GLU A 125 2.66 24.99 7.32
C GLU A 125 2.86 25.86 8.57
N ASP A 126 3.78 26.82 8.47
CA ASP A 126 4.00 27.83 9.49
C ASP A 126 2.79 28.78 9.56
N VAL A 127 2.22 28.97 10.75
CA VAL A 127 1.11 29.89 10.98
C VAL A 127 1.63 31.14 11.67
N GLU A 128 1.60 32.26 10.94
CA GLU A 128 2.03 33.55 11.46
C GLU A 128 0.93 34.23 12.29
N LYS A 129 1.25 34.52 13.55
CA LYS A 129 0.46 35.39 14.42
C LYS A 129 0.97 36.82 14.31
N THR A 130 0.18 37.74 13.78
CA THR A 130 0.56 39.16 13.63
C THR A 130 0.48 39.96 14.93
N GLY A 131 -0.25 39.47 15.93
CA GLY A 131 -0.46 40.14 17.22
C GLY A 131 -1.82 40.84 17.35
N TYR A 132 -2.55 40.98 16.25
CA TYR A 132 -3.94 41.43 16.22
C TYR A 132 -4.93 40.26 16.32
N GLU A 133 -6.21 40.57 16.45
CA GLU A 133 -7.27 39.58 16.28
C GLU A 133 -7.29 39.11 14.83
N GLN A 134 -7.14 37.79 14.63
CA GLN A 134 -7.06 37.19 13.31
C GLN A 134 -7.57 35.75 13.33
N GLU A 135 -8.16 35.34 12.21
CA GLU A 135 -8.47 33.94 11.91
C GLU A 135 -7.50 33.46 10.82
N VAL A 136 -6.82 32.34 11.07
CA VAL A 136 -5.91 31.74 10.09
C VAL A 136 -6.35 30.31 9.82
N GLU A 137 -6.44 29.94 8.54
CA GLU A 137 -6.67 28.56 8.13
C GLU A 137 -5.33 27.88 7.86
N ALA A 138 -5.19 26.63 8.32
CA ALA A 138 -3.98 25.84 8.15
C ALA A 138 -4.32 24.38 7.86
N GLY A 139 -3.50 23.75 7.03
CA GLY A 139 -3.54 22.31 6.78
C GLY A 139 -3.06 21.52 8.00
N ILE A 140 -3.70 20.39 8.25
CA ILE A 140 -3.28 19.44 9.27
C ILE A 140 -3.17 18.04 8.69
N THR A 141 -2.09 17.34 9.04
CA THR A 141 -1.86 15.92 8.70
C THR A 141 -1.77 15.09 9.98
N CYS A 142 -2.46 13.94 10.02
CA CYS A 142 -2.36 13.02 11.15
C CYS A 142 -0.91 12.52 11.31
N LYS A 143 -0.44 12.44 12.55
CA LYS A 143 0.91 11.92 12.84
C LYS A 143 1.04 10.44 12.47
N GLU A 144 -0.02 9.68 12.65
CA GLU A 144 -0.07 8.25 12.30
C GLU A 144 -0.66 8.06 10.91
N THR A 145 0.01 7.24 10.10
CA THR A 145 -0.50 6.81 8.79
C THR A 145 -1.57 5.73 8.96
N GLY A 146 -2.50 5.64 8.01
CA GLY A 146 -3.60 4.68 8.06
C GLY A 146 -4.95 5.32 8.36
N ALA A 147 -5.95 4.47 8.60
CA ALA A 147 -7.33 4.90 8.79
C ALA A 147 -7.62 5.55 10.16
N ILE A 148 -6.67 5.50 11.10
CA ILE A 148 -6.84 6.00 12.49
C ILE A 148 -7.14 7.51 12.51
N GLY A 149 -6.47 8.28 11.64
CA GLY A 149 -6.66 9.73 11.52
C GLY A 149 -7.93 10.15 10.79
N ASN A 150 -8.71 9.21 10.24
CA ASN A 150 -9.92 9.56 9.49
C ASN A 150 -11.09 9.89 10.41
N GLY A 151 -12.05 10.65 9.86
CA GLY A 151 -13.33 10.89 10.50
C GLY A 151 -13.24 11.90 11.65
N LEU A 152 -12.35 12.89 11.54
CA LEU A 152 -12.43 14.12 12.34
C LEU A 152 -13.47 15.02 11.67
N PRO A 153 -14.70 15.15 12.19
CA PRO A 153 -15.75 15.85 11.46
C PRO A 153 -15.53 17.36 11.45
N LYS A 154 -16.08 18.01 10.43
CA LYS A 154 -16.14 19.46 10.34
C LYS A 154 -16.85 20.05 11.57
N GLY A 155 -16.31 21.13 12.11
CA GLY A 155 -16.82 21.80 13.31
C GLY A 155 -16.27 21.24 14.62
N THR A 156 -15.46 20.18 14.60
CA THR A 156 -14.81 19.66 15.80
C THR A 156 -13.83 20.67 16.37
N GLN A 157 -13.96 20.95 17.66
CA GLN A 157 -13.04 21.82 18.38
C GLN A 157 -11.76 21.07 18.73
N MET A 158 -10.62 21.68 18.42
CA MET A 158 -9.28 21.15 18.70
C MET A 158 -8.53 22.04 19.68
N GLN A 159 -7.41 21.53 20.17
CA GLN A 159 -6.49 22.25 21.04
C GLN A 159 -5.05 21.89 20.69
N PHE A 160 -4.12 22.81 20.95
CA PHE A 160 -2.69 22.49 20.88
C PHE A 160 -2.31 21.54 22.01
N VAL A 161 -1.52 20.52 21.68
CA VAL A 161 -0.98 19.58 22.69
C VAL A 161 -0.07 20.31 23.67
N THR A 162 0.74 21.25 23.18
CA THR A 162 1.45 22.21 24.03
C THR A 162 0.64 23.51 24.09
N PRO A 163 0.13 23.94 25.26
CA PRO A 163 -0.79 25.07 25.35
C PRO A 163 -0.21 26.36 24.75
N ASN A 164 -0.91 26.91 23.76
CA ASN A 164 -0.64 28.25 23.25
C ASN A 164 -1.68 29.23 23.78
N VAL A 165 -1.28 30.05 24.75
CA VAL A 165 -2.17 30.98 25.51
C VAL A 165 -2.85 32.04 24.61
N ALA A 166 -2.35 32.22 23.38
CA ALA A 166 -2.89 33.17 22.42
C ALA A 166 -4.02 32.63 21.52
N ALA A 167 -4.14 31.31 21.39
CA ALA A 167 -5.18 30.68 20.59
C ALA A 167 -6.48 30.64 21.41
N VAL A 168 -7.54 31.24 20.87
CA VAL A 168 -8.86 31.33 21.52
C VAL A 168 -9.69 30.10 21.19
N SER A 169 -9.69 29.71 19.92
CA SER A 169 -10.37 28.52 19.44
C SER A 169 -9.65 27.95 18.23
N ILE A 170 -9.74 26.63 18.07
CA ILE A 170 -9.27 25.91 16.91
C ILE A 170 -10.42 25.02 16.49
N VAL A 171 -10.89 25.16 15.26
CA VAL A 171 -12.06 24.43 14.76
C VAL A 171 -11.74 23.82 13.41
N THR A 172 -12.11 22.57 13.23
CA THR A 172 -11.94 21.84 11.97
C THR A 172 -12.87 22.43 10.90
N THR A 173 -12.33 22.91 9.77
CA THR A 173 -13.11 23.48 8.65
C THR A 173 -13.40 22.48 7.54
N GLU A 174 -12.49 21.52 7.35
CA GLU A 174 -12.61 20.38 6.44
C GLU A 174 -12.30 19.11 7.21
N GLU A 175 -13.10 18.06 7.01
CA GLU A 175 -12.93 16.80 7.72
C GLU A 175 -11.58 16.13 7.39
N ALA A 176 -10.99 15.45 8.38
CA ALA A 176 -9.76 14.71 8.15
C ALA A 176 -10.06 13.39 7.43
N THR A 177 -9.57 13.26 6.19
CA THR A 177 -9.82 12.11 5.29
C THR A 177 -8.56 11.76 4.50
N GLY A 178 -8.60 10.67 3.72
CA GLY A 178 -7.48 10.24 2.88
C GLY A 178 -6.40 9.42 3.58
N GLY A 179 -6.58 9.09 4.88
CA GLY A 179 -5.72 8.15 5.58
C GLY A 179 -6.01 6.72 5.15
N GLN A 180 -5.03 6.03 4.57
CA GLN A 180 -5.16 4.66 4.10
C GLN A 180 -4.02 3.80 4.62
N ALA A 181 -4.34 2.56 4.99
CA ALA A 181 -3.33 1.58 5.35
C ALA A 181 -2.48 1.24 4.12
N GLN A 182 -1.28 0.72 4.35
CA GLN A 182 -0.48 0.15 3.29
C GLN A 182 -1.27 -0.94 2.56
N GLU A 183 -1.11 -1.00 1.24
CA GLU A 183 -1.78 -2.00 0.41
C GLU A 183 -1.46 -3.43 0.89
N SER A 184 -2.50 -4.26 1.00
CA SER A 184 -2.35 -5.66 1.38
C SER A 184 -1.71 -6.47 0.27
N ASP A 185 -1.04 -7.57 0.63
CA ASP A 185 -0.39 -8.47 -0.33
C ASP A 185 -1.37 -9.00 -1.39
N ASP A 186 -2.62 -9.28 -1.02
CA ASP A 186 -3.63 -9.78 -1.96
C ASP A 186 -4.03 -8.75 -3.00
N ALA A 187 -4.32 -7.52 -2.56
CA ALA A 187 -4.64 -6.42 -3.47
C ALA A 187 -3.44 -6.09 -4.37
N TYR A 188 -2.25 -6.02 -3.78
CA TYR A 188 -1.02 -5.74 -4.51
C TYR A 188 -0.70 -6.82 -5.55
N ARG A 189 -0.89 -8.09 -5.21
CA ARG A 189 -0.69 -9.22 -6.12
C ARG A 189 -1.62 -9.15 -7.33
N GLU A 190 -2.89 -8.85 -7.13
CA GLU A 190 -3.84 -8.66 -8.23
C GLU A 190 -3.45 -7.44 -9.08
N ARG A 191 -3.00 -6.34 -8.46
CA ARG A 191 -2.50 -5.17 -9.20
C ARG A 191 -1.27 -5.50 -10.05
N ILE A 192 -0.32 -6.28 -9.53
CA ILE A 192 0.85 -6.76 -10.30
C ILE A 192 0.42 -7.67 -11.46
N ARG A 193 -0.60 -8.53 -11.27
CA ARG A 193 -1.16 -9.38 -12.34
C ARG A 193 -1.75 -8.53 -13.45
N THR A 194 -2.64 -7.60 -13.12
CA THR A 194 -3.28 -6.72 -14.11
C THR A 194 -2.26 -5.82 -14.79
N TYR A 195 -1.30 -5.25 -14.05
CA TYR A 195 -0.25 -4.41 -14.63
C TYR A 195 0.62 -5.18 -15.64
N GLY A 196 1.00 -6.42 -15.31
CA GLY A 196 1.76 -7.27 -16.23
C GLY A 196 1.03 -7.63 -17.52
N LEU A 197 -0.30 -7.63 -17.51
CA LEU A 197 -1.15 -7.83 -18.70
C LEU A 197 -1.39 -6.53 -19.48
N ALA A 198 -1.30 -5.39 -18.80
CA ALA A 198 -1.54 -4.05 -19.35
C ALA A 198 -0.30 -3.43 -20.00
N SER A 199 0.90 -3.71 -19.49
CA SER A 199 2.16 -3.12 -19.98
C SER A 199 2.49 -3.65 -21.39
N THR A 200 1.95 -2.96 -22.40
CA THR A 200 2.14 -3.28 -23.81
C THR A 200 2.48 -1.98 -24.51
N THR A 201 3.58 -1.95 -25.27
CA THR A 201 4.11 -0.74 -25.93
C THR A 201 3.09 -0.06 -26.88
N THR A 202 2.03 -0.77 -27.25
CA THR A 202 1.01 -0.35 -28.23
C THR A 202 -0.28 0.24 -27.62
N GLY A 203 -0.42 0.37 -26.30
CA GLY A 203 -1.57 1.06 -25.69
C GLY A 203 -2.92 0.33 -25.84
N PRO A 204 -3.05 -0.97 -25.50
CA PRO A 204 -4.36 -1.62 -25.50
C PRO A 204 -5.31 -0.97 -24.50
N GLN A 205 -6.61 -1.13 -24.74
CA GLN A 205 -7.67 -0.55 -23.91
C GLN A 205 -7.47 -0.85 -22.40
N SER A 206 -7.11 -2.09 -22.06
CA SER A 206 -6.87 -2.52 -20.68
C SER A 206 -5.73 -1.77 -19.97
N GLN A 207 -4.76 -1.24 -20.72
CA GLN A 207 -3.66 -0.47 -20.15
C GLN A 207 -4.16 0.83 -19.53
N TYR A 208 -4.90 1.61 -20.31
CA TYR A 208 -5.50 2.87 -19.85
C TYR A 208 -6.43 2.64 -18.65
N GLU A 209 -7.23 1.58 -18.68
CA GLU A 209 -8.14 1.21 -17.59
C GLU A 209 -7.36 0.84 -16.32
N SER A 210 -6.29 0.06 -16.44
CA SER A 210 -5.46 -0.34 -15.29
C SER A 210 -4.73 0.84 -14.65
N VAL A 211 -4.16 1.75 -15.46
CA VAL A 211 -3.44 2.92 -14.97
C VAL A 211 -4.41 3.86 -14.26
N ALA A 212 -5.61 4.06 -14.80
CA ALA A 212 -6.62 4.87 -14.16
C ALA A 212 -7.01 4.32 -12.78
N LYS A 213 -7.29 3.01 -12.68
CA LYS A 213 -7.63 2.34 -11.41
C LYS A 213 -6.52 2.39 -10.37
N ASN A 214 -5.26 2.50 -10.79
CA ASN A 214 -4.12 2.54 -9.87
C ASN A 214 -3.93 3.89 -9.17
N VAL A 215 -4.63 4.94 -9.58
CA VAL A 215 -4.43 6.29 -9.06
C VAL A 215 -5.15 6.50 -7.72
N SER A 216 -6.34 5.93 -7.56
CA SER A 216 -7.14 6.08 -6.35
C SER A 216 -8.04 4.88 -6.13
N SER A 217 -8.17 4.45 -4.88
CA SER A 217 -9.13 3.42 -4.45
C SER A 217 -10.59 3.87 -4.55
N GLU A 218 -10.86 5.16 -4.73
CA GLU A 218 -12.22 5.71 -4.88
C GLU A 218 -12.81 5.44 -6.27
N ILE A 219 -12.00 4.95 -7.21
CA ILE A 219 -12.41 4.56 -8.56
C ILE A 219 -12.95 3.13 -8.49
N ILE A 220 -14.27 2.98 -8.64
CA ILE A 220 -14.95 1.68 -8.72
C ILE A 220 -14.57 0.98 -10.02
N ASP A 221 -14.65 1.72 -11.13
CA ASP A 221 -14.33 1.18 -12.44
C ASP A 221 -13.81 2.27 -13.37
N ALA A 222 -13.09 1.85 -14.41
CA ALA A 222 -12.56 2.74 -15.44
C ALA A 222 -12.68 2.05 -16.79
N ARG A 223 -13.12 2.79 -17.80
CA ARG A 223 -13.29 2.26 -19.17
C ARG A 223 -12.67 3.18 -20.19
N ALA A 224 -11.82 2.62 -21.04
CA ALA A 224 -11.20 3.35 -22.14
C ALA A 224 -11.98 3.12 -23.45
N LEU A 225 -12.18 4.19 -24.22
CA LEU A 225 -12.91 4.19 -25.48
C LEU A 225 -12.05 4.84 -26.56
N ASN A 226 -12.15 4.33 -27.78
CA ASN A 226 -11.58 4.96 -28.96
C ASN A 226 -12.54 6.07 -29.44
N LEU A 227 -12.09 7.33 -29.38
CA LEU A 227 -12.85 8.51 -29.81
C LEU A 227 -12.44 8.98 -31.21
N GLY A 228 -11.34 8.45 -31.76
CA GLY A 228 -10.76 8.87 -33.02
C GLY A 228 -9.32 8.38 -33.18
N ALA A 229 -8.73 8.68 -34.34
CA ALA A 229 -7.34 8.33 -34.61
C ALA A 229 -6.40 9.07 -33.65
N GLY A 230 -5.78 8.34 -32.72
CA GLY A 230 -4.96 8.92 -31.67
C GLY A 230 -5.77 9.68 -30.61
N GLU A 231 -7.07 9.44 -30.47
CA GLU A 231 -7.89 10.03 -29.40
C GLU A 231 -8.47 8.95 -28.50
N VAL A 232 -8.03 8.92 -27.25
CA VAL A 232 -8.46 7.95 -26.24
C VAL A 232 -9.28 8.68 -25.16
N GLY A 233 -10.51 8.24 -24.93
CA GLY A 233 -11.36 8.73 -23.85
C GLY A 233 -11.42 7.72 -22.71
N VAL A 234 -11.03 8.12 -21.49
CA VAL A 234 -11.12 7.28 -20.29
C VAL A 234 -12.21 7.81 -19.37
N TYR A 235 -13.19 6.96 -19.08
CA TYR A 235 -14.34 7.30 -18.26
C TYR A 235 -14.29 6.56 -16.92
N LEU A 236 -14.41 7.30 -15.83
CA LEU A 236 -14.30 6.79 -14.46
C LEU A 236 -15.66 6.66 -13.78
N ILE A 237 -15.90 5.54 -13.12
CA ILE A 237 -16.99 5.34 -12.18
C ILE A 237 -16.42 5.53 -10.78
N LEU A 238 -16.90 6.53 -10.05
CA LEU A 238 -16.43 6.88 -8.70
C LEU A 238 -17.42 6.38 -7.65
N ALA A 239 -16.92 6.03 -6.46
CA ALA A 239 -17.77 5.64 -5.34
C ALA A 239 -18.59 6.79 -4.76
N HIS A 240 -18.03 8.01 -4.81
CA HIS A 240 -18.65 9.24 -4.35
C HIS A 240 -18.35 10.37 -5.32
N GLU A 241 -19.27 11.32 -5.45
CA GLU A 241 -19.09 12.49 -6.33
C GLU A 241 -18.22 13.59 -5.69
N SER A 242 -18.04 13.54 -4.36
CA SER A 242 -17.18 14.46 -3.62
C SER A 242 -15.71 14.29 -4.02
N GLY A 243 -15.06 15.35 -4.48
CA GLY A 243 -13.64 15.29 -4.88
C GLY A 243 -13.38 14.71 -6.28
N ALA A 244 -14.43 14.40 -7.05
CA ALA A 244 -14.32 13.80 -8.38
C ALA A 244 -13.38 14.55 -9.33
N GLN A 245 -13.34 15.88 -9.27
CA GLN A 245 -12.49 16.69 -10.14
C GLN A 245 -10.99 16.53 -9.84
N ALA A 246 -10.61 16.42 -8.58
CA ALA A 246 -9.22 16.18 -8.18
C ALA A 246 -8.76 14.78 -8.59
N ILE A 247 -9.65 13.78 -8.52
CA ILE A 247 -9.38 12.41 -8.96
C ILE A 247 -9.25 12.34 -10.48
N VAL A 248 -10.12 13.03 -11.23
CA VAL A 248 -10.03 13.08 -12.69
C VAL A 248 -8.72 13.73 -13.13
N GLU A 249 -8.28 14.79 -12.46
CA GLU A 249 -7.01 15.48 -12.76
C GLU A 249 -5.79 14.61 -12.42
N SER A 250 -5.79 13.92 -11.28
CA SER A 250 -4.71 12.99 -10.93
C SER A 250 -4.62 11.82 -11.92
N VAL A 251 -5.77 11.29 -12.36
CA VAL A 251 -5.84 10.24 -13.39
C VAL A 251 -5.36 10.75 -14.74
N TYR A 252 -5.77 11.96 -15.15
CA TYR A 252 -5.30 12.59 -16.38
C TYR A 252 -3.77 12.73 -16.40
N ASN A 253 -3.18 13.18 -15.31
CA ASN A 253 -1.73 13.34 -15.17
C ASN A 253 -1.00 11.99 -15.24
N ALA A 254 -1.55 10.96 -14.59
CA ALA A 254 -0.99 9.62 -14.62
C ALA A 254 -1.01 9.03 -16.04
N LEU A 255 -2.12 9.17 -16.77
CA LEU A 255 -2.28 8.63 -18.12
C LEU A 255 -1.48 9.41 -19.18
N ASN A 256 -1.26 10.72 -18.98
CA ASN A 256 -0.49 11.54 -19.91
C ASN A 256 1.03 11.52 -19.69
N ALA A 257 1.52 10.79 -18.69
CA ALA A 257 2.93 10.59 -18.47
C ALA A 257 3.61 9.95 -19.70
N GLN A 258 4.80 10.42 -20.07
CA GLN A 258 5.50 10.00 -21.30
C GLN A 258 5.81 8.50 -21.36
N ASN A 259 5.94 7.84 -20.21
CA ASN A 259 6.24 6.41 -20.13
C ASN A 259 4.98 5.53 -20.06
N VAL A 260 3.79 6.13 -20.14
CA VAL A 260 2.51 5.45 -19.92
C VAL A 260 1.70 5.33 -21.21
N ARG A 261 1.56 6.40 -21.97
CA ARG A 261 0.84 6.39 -23.25
C ARG A 261 1.78 6.19 -24.44
N PRO A 262 1.31 5.57 -25.54
CA PRO A 262 1.96 5.67 -26.83
C PRO A 262 2.13 7.14 -27.23
N LEU A 263 3.23 7.42 -27.93
CA LEU A 263 3.64 8.79 -28.29
C LEU A 263 2.55 9.57 -29.07
N THR A 264 1.72 8.87 -29.83
CA THR A 264 0.71 9.43 -30.73
C THR A 264 -0.66 9.64 -30.09
N ASP A 265 -0.89 9.14 -28.87
CA ASP A 265 -2.24 9.06 -28.31
C ASP A 265 -2.57 10.29 -27.47
N HIS A 266 -3.65 10.99 -27.76
CA HIS A 266 -4.19 12.08 -26.97
C HIS A 266 -5.26 11.55 -26.01
N VAL A 267 -4.94 11.51 -24.71
CA VAL A 267 -5.82 10.96 -23.68
C VAL A 267 -6.65 12.06 -23.04
N THR A 268 -7.96 11.84 -22.99
CA THR A 268 -8.93 12.65 -22.25
C THR A 268 -9.56 11.83 -21.14
N VAL A 269 -9.82 12.44 -19.99
CA VAL A 269 -10.40 11.75 -18.83
C VAL A 269 -11.65 12.49 -18.38
N ALA A 270 -12.72 11.75 -18.09
CA ALA A 270 -13.96 12.29 -17.57
C ALA A 270 -14.60 11.34 -16.55
N ALA A 271 -15.42 11.89 -15.65
CA ALA A 271 -16.34 11.07 -14.87
C ALA A 271 -17.47 10.55 -15.79
N ALA A 272 -17.81 9.27 -15.65
CA ALA A 272 -19.00 8.71 -16.29
C ALA A 272 -20.26 9.40 -15.72
N LYS A 273 -21.17 9.78 -16.62
CA LYS A 273 -22.49 10.31 -16.25
C LYS A 273 -23.50 9.18 -16.08
#